data_AF-A0A151N804-F1
#
_entry.id   AF-A0A151N804-F1
#
_cell.length_a   1.000
_cell.length_b   1.000
_cell.length_c   1.000
_cell.angle_alpha   90.00
_cell.angle_beta   90.00
_cell.angle_gamma   90.00
#
_symmetry.space_group_name_H-M   'P 1'
#
loop_
_entity.id
_entity.type
_entity.pdbx_description
1 polymer ?
#
loop_
_entity_poly.entity_id
_entity_poly.type
_entity_poly.pdbx_seq_one_letter_code
_entity_poly.pdbx_strand_id
1 'polypeptide(L)'
;MTAEGSIAVIPYPDLLINVTCTVQNPASSSSTTASVKALCAANTPAQASLLSYCQVKRLILLLVLGLLITRTVAVHIMPGKLPKQD
;
A
#
# COMPACT_ATOMS: atom_id res chain seq x y z
N MET A 1 -13.10 28.74 -28.10
CA MET A 1 -12.14 29.13 -27.05
C MET A 1 -11.64 27.86 -26.39
N THR A 2 -10.39 27.50 -26.61
CA THR A 2 -9.72 26.33 -26.04
C THR A 2 -8.94 26.77 -24.80
N ALA A 3 -9.25 26.19 -23.64
CA ALA A 3 -8.42 26.38 -22.45
C ALA A 3 -7.19 25.47 -22.59
N GLU A 4 -6.00 26.05 -22.78
CA GLU A 4 -4.75 25.31 -22.61
C GLU A 4 -4.52 25.07 -21.13
N GLY A 5 -4.62 23.80 -20.72
CA GLY A 5 -4.22 23.37 -19.39
C GLY A 5 -2.75 22.95 -19.40
N SER A 6 -1.97 23.38 -18.42
CA SER A 6 -0.63 22.84 -18.15
C SER A 6 -0.70 21.74 -17.08
N ILE A 7 0.02 20.64 -17.31
CA ILE A 7 0.12 19.54 -16.36
C ILE A 7 1.40 19.74 -15.53
N ALA A 8 1.25 19.85 -14.21
CA ALA A 8 2.36 19.89 -13.27
C ALA A 8 2.42 18.58 -12.45
N VAL A 9 3.60 17.98 -12.35
CA VAL A 9 3.84 16.80 -11.50
C VAL A 9 4.37 17.27 -10.15
N ILE A 10 3.64 16.98 -9.08
CA ILE A 10 4.01 17.36 -7.71
C ILE A 10 4.70 16.16 -7.04
N PRO A 11 6.00 16.24 -6.69
CA PRO A 11 6.68 15.18 -5.96
C PRO A 11 6.25 15.12 -4.48
N TYR A 12 6.24 13.92 -3.90
CA TYR A 12 6.03 13.73 -2.46
C TYR A 12 7.25 14.31 -1.68
N PRO A 13 7.09 15.09 -0.59
CA PRO A 13 5.92 15.21 0.28
C PRO A 13 5.08 16.49 0.11
N ASP A 14 5.14 17.19 -1.03
CA ASP A 14 4.40 18.45 -1.30
C ASP A 14 2.87 18.26 -1.49
N LEU A 15 2.27 17.25 -0.85
CA LEU A 15 0.83 16.97 -0.89
C LEU A 15 -0.02 18.03 -0.17
N LEU A 16 0.59 19.00 0.52
CA LEU A 16 -0.11 20.10 1.20
C LEU A 16 -0.43 21.28 0.27
N ILE A 17 -0.26 21.12 -1.05
CA ILE A 17 -0.60 22.15 -2.03
C ILE A 17 -2.12 22.31 -2.12
N ASN A 18 -2.57 23.57 -2.01
CA ASN A 18 -3.91 23.99 -2.34
C ASN A 18 -3.88 24.66 -3.72
N VAL A 19 -4.68 24.16 -4.65
CA VAL A 19 -4.81 24.70 -5.99
C VAL A 19 -6.03 25.62 -6.03
N THR A 20 -5.82 26.89 -6.34
CA THR A 20 -6.90 27.87 -6.52
C THR A 20 -7.11 28.14 -8.00
N CYS A 21 -8.33 27.91 -8.46
CA CYS A 21 -8.77 28.30 -9.79
C CYS A 21 -9.61 29.57 -9.67
N THR A 22 -9.24 30.61 -10.42
CA THR A 22 -10.00 31.86 -10.48
C THR A 22 -10.42 32.11 -11.91
N VAL A 23 -11.71 32.39 -12.10
CA VAL A 23 -12.30 32.76 -13.39
C VAL A 23 -12.82 34.18 -13.26
N GLN A 24 -12.37 35.05 -14.15
CA GLN A 24 -12.81 36.44 -14.24
C GLN A 24 -13.59 36.68 -15.55
N ASN A 25 -14.65 37.47 -15.46
CA ASN A 25 -15.22 38.21 -16.58
C ASN A 25 -15.21 39.72 -16.24
N PRO A 26 -15.50 40.63 -17.20
CA PRO A 26 -15.44 42.08 -16.97
C PRO A 26 -16.32 42.61 -15.82
N ALA A 27 -17.42 41.93 -15.51
CA ALA A 27 -18.39 42.30 -14.48
C ALA A 27 -18.21 41.54 -13.15
N SER A 28 -17.50 40.40 -13.12
CA SER A 28 -17.36 39.61 -11.90
C SER A 28 -16.20 38.61 -11.91
N SER A 29 -15.87 38.12 -10.72
CA SER A 29 -14.90 37.05 -10.50
C SER A 29 -15.47 35.95 -9.64
N SER A 30 -15.12 34.71 -9.95
CA SER A 30 -15.38 33.55 -9.11
C SER A 30 -14.08 32.79 -8.86
N SER A 31 -13.92 32.25 -7.67
CA SER A 31 -12.74 31.48 -7.29
C SER A 31 -13.13 30.22 -6.54
N THR A 32 -12.36 29.15 -6.73
CA THR A 32 -12.54 27.88 -6.05
C THR A 32 -11.17 27.28 -5.73
N THR A 33 -10.98 26.87 -4.49
CA THR A 33 -9.74 26.24 -4.02
C THR A 33 -9.98 24.77 -3.70
N ALA A 34 -9.06 23.90 -4.11
CA ALA A 34 -9.07 22.48 -3.84
C ALA A 34 -7.75 22.02 -3.20
N SER A 35 -7.81 21.13 -2.23
CA SER A 35 -6.62 20.53 -1.60
C SER A 35 -6.21 19.25 -2.31
N VAL A 36 -4.95 19.18 -2.76
CA VAL A 36 -4.41 17.98 -3.41
C VAL A 36 -4.46 16.78 -2.45
N LYS A 37 -4.14 16.98 -1.17
CA LYS A 37 -4.25 15.93 -0.13
C LYS A 37 -5.66 15.34 -0.04
N ALA A 38 -6.69 16.18 -0.03
CA ALA A 38 -8.07 15.73 0.08
C ALA A 38 -8.51 14.95 -1.17
N LEU A 39 -8.14 15.42 -2.36
CA LEU A 39 -8.42 14.71 -3.61
C LEU A 39 -7.68 13.36 -3.68
N CYS A 40 -6.41 13.30 -3.27
CA CYS A 40 -5.64 12.06 -3.31
C CYS A 40 -6.13 11.06 -2.25
N ALA A 41 -6.50 11.50 -1.05
CA ALA A 41 -7.05 10.64 0.00
C ALA A 41 -8.41 10.03 -0.39
N ALA A 42 -9.24 10.78 -1.12
CA ALA A 42 -10.52 10.26 -1.64
C ALA A 42 -10.32 9.22 -2.75
N ASN A 43 -9.21 9.30 -3.51
CA ASN A 43 -8.92 8.44 -4.65
C ASN A 43 -7.95 7.30 -4.36
N THR A 44 -7.45 7.13 -3.12
CA THR A 44 -6.68 5.93 -2.78
C THR A 44 -7.62 4.74 -2.59
N PRO A 45 -7.64 3.73 -3.47
CA PRO A 45 -8.29 2.46 -3.17
C PRO A 45 -7.58 1.85 -1.96
N ALA A 46 -8.31 1.81 -0.85
CA ALA A 46 -8.08 1.00 0.35
C ALA A 46 -6.62 0.57 0.56
N GLN A 47 -5.84 1.36 1.31
CA GLN A 47 -4.58 0.92 1.92
C GLN A 47 -4.74 -0.42 2.69
N ALA A 48 -5.97 -0.82 3.04
CA ALA A 48 -6.31 -2.12 3.59
C ALA A 48 -5.93 -3.31 2.68
N SER A 49 -6.01 -3.17 1.35
CA SER A 49 -5.75 -4.29 0.42
C SER A 49 -4.25 -4.59 0.24
N LEU A 50 -3.40 -3.56 0.30
CA LEU A 50 -1.93 -3.72 0.22
C LEU A 50 -1.34 -4.33 1.50
N LEU A 51 -1.88 -3.94 2.66
CA LEU A 51 -1.49 -4.51 3.95
C LEU A 51 -1.84 -6.01 4.02
N SER A 52 -3.00 -6.41 3.50
CA SER A 52 -3.41 -7.82 3.45
C SER A 52 -2.45 -8.69 2.63
N TYR A 53 -2.11 -8.28 1.40
CA TYR A 53 -1.22 -9.09 0.54
C TYR A 53 0.17 -9.27 1.14
N CYS A 54 0.75 -8.20 1.70
CA CYS A 54 2.10 -8.24 2.27
C CYS A 54 2.16 -9.06 3.57
N GLN A 55 1.13 -8.94 4.42
CA GLN A 55 1.04 -9.71 5.67
C GLN A 55 0.76 -11.19 5.41
N VAL A 56 -0.15 -11.51 4.48
CA VAL A 56 -0.46 -12.90 4.11
C VAL A 56 0.77 -13.57 3.49
N LYS A 57 1.49 -12.88 2.60
CA LYS A 57 2.72 -13.40 2.00
C LYS A 57 3.81 -13.67 3.06
N ARG A 58 3.95 -12.78 4.05
CA ARG A 58 4.87 -12.99 5.19
C ARG A 58 4.45 -14.19 6.05
N LEU A 59 3.16 -14.32 6.34
CA LEU A 59 2.62 -15.44 7.14
C LEU A 59 2.83 -16.78 6.43
N ILE A 60 2.53 -16.86 5.13
CA ILE A 60 2.74 -18.07 4.31
C ILE A 60 4.23 -18.45 4.32
N LEU A 61 5.14 -17.49 4.14
CA LEU A 61 6.57 -17.74 4.17
C LEU A 61 7.03 -18.34 5.52
N LEU A 62 6.54 -17.79 6.64
CA LEU A 62 6.85 -18.29 7.97
C LEU A 62 6.29 -19.70 8.20
N LEU A 63 5.07 -19.98 7.71
CA LEU A 63 4.47 -21.32 7.81
C LEU A 63 5.26 -22.37 7.03
N VAL A 64 5.66 -22.06 5.79
CA VAL A 64 6.47 -22.97 4.97
C VAL A 64 7.82 -23.23 5.63
N LEU A 65 8.47 -22.18 6.14
CA LEU A 65 9.75 -22.32 6.82
C LEU A 65 9.65 -23.19 8.08
N GLY A 66 8.63 -22.96 8.91
CA GLY A 66 8.38 -23.77 10.10
C GLY A 66 8.12 -25.25 9.79
N LEU A 67 7.36 -25.54 8.72
CA LEU A 67 7.13 -26.91 8.27
C LEU A 67 8.41 -27.60 7.78
N LEU A 68 9.25 -26.89 7.02
CA LEU A 68 10.52 -27.41 6.50
C LEU A 68 11.50 -27.71 7.64
N ILE A 69 11.59 -26.83 8.64
CA ILE A 69 12.41 -27.05 9.84
C ILE A 69 11.90 -28.25 10.62
N THR A 70 10.60 -28.34 10.87
CA THR A 70 9.98 -29.47 11.60
C THR A 70 10.22 -30.80 10.89
N ARG A 71 10.09 -30.81 9.55
CA ARG A 71 10.39 -31.98 8.70
C ARG A 71 11.85 -32.42 8.81
N THR A 72 12.79 -31.48 8.72
CA THR A 72 14.22 -31.80 8.79
C THR A 72 14.62 -32.29 10.18
N VAL A 73 14.15 -31.68 11.26
CA VAL A 73 14.47 -32.18 12.62
C VAL A 73 13.85 -33.56 12.89
N ALA A 74 12.64 -33.84 12.41
CA ALA A 74 12.02 -35.16 12.58
C ALA A 74 12.78 -36.27 11.85
N VAL A 75 13.32 -35.97 10.66
CA VAL A 75 14.05 -36.95 9.84
C VAL A 75 15.51 -37.09 10.28
N HIS A 76 16.14 -36.02 10.77
CA HIS A 76 17.58 -36.00 11.05
C HIS A 76 17.95 -36.04 12.54
N ILE A 77 17.03 -35.71 13.45
CA ILE A 77 17.33 -35.62 14.90
C ILE A 77 16.60 -36.68 15.72
N MET A 78 15.54 -37.31 15.21
CA MET A 78 14.97 -38.50 15.86
C MET A 78 15.77 -39.74 15.41
N PRO A 79 16.73 -40.27 16.20
CA PRO A 79 17.10 -41.66 16.03
C PRO A 79 15.81 -42.44 16.32
N GLY A 80 15.37 -43.28 15.38
CA GLY A 80 14.21 -44.14 15.59
C GLY A 80 14.30 -44.75 16.99
N LYS A 81 13.35 -44.41 17.86
CA LYS A 81 13.31 -45.00 19.19
C LYS A 81 13.08 -46.48 18.97
N LEU A 82 14.12 -47.30 19.09
CA LEU A 82 14.01 -48.75 19.08
C LEU A 82 13.13 -49.11 20.29
N PRO A 83 11.92 -49.64 20.11
CA PRO A 83 11.19 -50.21 21.23
C PRO A 83 11.92 -51.49 21.62
N LYS A 84 12.73 -51.40 22.68
CA LYS A 84 13.23 -52.57 23.39
C LYS A 84 12.03 -53.19 24.10
N GLN A 85 11.53 -54.27 23.52
CA GLN A 85 10.49 -55.11 24.11
C GLN A 85 11.24 -56.16 24.93
N ASP A 86 11.26 -55.97 26.25
CA ASP A 86 11.58 -57.02 27.23
C ASP A 86 10.26 -57.65 27.70
#